data_AF-A0A7K8MPZ6-F1
#
_entry.id   AF-A0A7K8MPZ6-F1
#
_cell.length_a   1.000
_cell.length_b   1.000
_cell.length_c   1.000
_cell.angle_alpha   90.00
_cell.angle_beta   90.00
_cell.angle_gamma   90.00
#
_symmetry.space_group_name_H-M   'P 1'
#
loop_
_entity.id
_entity.type
_entity.pdbx_description
1 polymer ?
#
loop_
_entity_poly.entity_id
_entity_poly.type
_entity_poly.pdbx_seq_one_letter_code
_entity_poly.pdbx_strand_id
1 'polypeptide(L)'
;SGSAGLDLATTCRVIILDSSIHLIPTGVNGPLGQGQSMLLLGRSSTTIMGLFVLPGVIDADFLGEIKIMVWTPFPPCTISQGSKNAQLIFFTAPVFTNTVQKRSGKEGFGSTGTPQIFWTQQLTVQRPTCKCKLSWQGQHVTFIGIIDTGPDITVIS
;
A
#
# COMPACT_ATOMS: atom_id res chain seq x y z
N SER A 1 29.55 -14.92 8.33
CA SER A 1 28.65 -13.87 7.79
C SER A 1 27.94 -13.20 8.96
N GLY A 2 27.57 -11.91 8.84
CA GLY A 2 26.99 -11.11 9.95
C GLY A 2 25.84 -10.19 9.51
N SER A 3 25.06 -10.61 8.50
CA SER A 3 23.88 -9.85 8.07
C SER A 3 22.81 -9.89 9.15
N ALA A 4 22.25 -8.73 9.50
CA ALA A 4 21.16 -8.63 10.47
C ALA A 4 19.81 -9.03 9.88
N GLY A 5 19.64 -8.90 8.55
CA GLY A 5 18.35 -9.08 7.89
C GLY A 5 18.28 -10.23 6.90
N LEU A 6 17.07 -10.75 6.73
CA LEU A 6 16.69 -11.69 5.68
C LEU A 6 16.09 -10.93 4.49
N ASP A 7 16.74 -10.97 3.33
CA ASP A 7 16.26 -10.29 2.12
C ASP A 7 14.92 -10.89 1.63
N LEU A 8 13.99 -10.01 1.21
CA LEU A 8 12.72 -10.38 0.58
C LEU A 8 12.74 -10.07 -0.91
N ALA A 9 12.47 -11.09 -1.73
CA ALA A 9 12.33 -10.97 -3.17
C ALA A 9 10.87 -10.71 -3.58
N THR A 10 10.67 -9.93 -4.63
CA THR A 10 9.35 -9.71 -5.25
C THR A 10 8.98 -10.87 -6.17
N THR A 11 7.70 -11.25 -6.23
CA THR A 11 7.24 -12.37 -7.08
C THR A 11 6.87 -11.98 -8.51
N CYS A 12 6.69 -10.69 -8.76
CA CYS A 12 6.30 -10.17 -10.07
C CYS A 12 7.06 -8.88 -10.42
N ARG A 13 7.03 -8.53 -11.72
CA ARG A 13 7.44 -7.22 -12.20
C ARG A 13 6.36 -6.20 -11.85
N VAL A 14 6.74 -5.07 -11.28
CA VAL A 14 5.83 -3.97 -10.91
C VAL A 14 6.27 -2.68 -11.61
N ILE A 15 5.31 -1.90 -12.10
CA ILE A 15 5.54 -0.57 -12.65
C ILE A 15 4.75 0.42 -11.80
N ILE A 16 5.45 1.29 -11.08
CA ILE A 16 4.87 2.35 -10.27
C ILE A 16 4.76 3.59 -11.15
N LEU A 17 3.54 4.11 -11.33
CA LEU A 17 3.22 5.23 -12.22
C LEU A 17 2.93 6.55 -11.50
N ASP A 18 2.79 6.51 -10.17
CA ASP A 18 2.46 7.65 -9.34
C ASP A 18 3.23 7.61 -8.02
N SER A 19 3.10 8.66 -7.21
CA SER A 19 3.68 8.76 -5.87
C SER A 19 2.73 8.29 -4.78
N SER A 20 1.78 7.40 -5.08
CA SER A 20 0.99 6.71 -4.04
C SER A 20 1.76 5.53 -3.45
N ILE A 21 1.23 4.90 -2.41
CA ILE A 21 1.83 3.72 -1.80
C ILE A 21 1.37 2.48 -2.56
N HIS A 22 2.32 1.65 -2.98
CA HIS A 22 2.06 0.41 -3.70
C HIS A 22 2.40 -0.79 -2.82
N LEU A 23 1.54 -1.81 -2.81
CA LEU A 23 1.79 -3.09 -2.12
C LEU A 23 2.33 -4.11 -3.11
N ILE A 24 3.57 -4.56 -2.90
CA ILE A 24 4.22 -5.55 -3.76
C ILE A 24 4.19 -6.92 -3.09
N PRO A 25 3.63 -7.96 -3.75
CA PRO A 25 3.61 -9.31 -3.23
C PRO A 25 5.02 -9.91 -3.16
N THR A 26 5.24 -10.73 -2.14
CA THR A 26 6.50 -11.48 -1.96
C THR A 26 6.29 -12.99 -2.09
N GLY A 27 5.03 -13.46 -2.09
CA GLY A 27 4.69 -14.88 -2.02
C GLY A 27 5.11 -15.54 -0.71
N VAL A 28 5.64 -14.78 0.26
CA VAL A 28 6.09 -15.29 1.55
C VAL A 28 4.96 -15.09 2.56
N ASN A 29 4.44 -16.19 3.08
CA ASN A 29 3.42 -16.16 4.13
C ASN A 29 4.07 -16.36 5.50
N GLY A 30 3.51 -15.68 6.50
CA GLY A 30 3.86 -15.95 7.89
C GLY A 30 3.23 -17.24 8.43
N PRO A 31 3.64 -17.68 9.64
CA PRO A 31 4.69 -17.09 10.47
C PRO A 31 6.09 -17.62 10.07
N LEU A 32 7.10 -16.74 10.02
CA LEU A 32 8.48 -17.12 9.63
C LEU A 32 9.45 -17.20 10.82
N GLY A 33 9.18 -16.47 11.89
CA GLY A 33 9.99 -16.48 13.12
C GLY A 33 9.38 -17.43 14.14
N GLN A 34 10.20 -18.16 14.89
CA GLN A 34 9.80 -19.08 15.97
C GLN A 34 9.11 -18.34 17.14
N GLY A 35 7.95 -17.73 16.90
CA GLY A 35 7.29 -16.82 17.83
C GLY A 35 7.87 -15.40 17.88
N GLN A 36 8.72 -15.01 16.92
CA GLN A 36 9.30 -13.67 16.85
C GLN A 36 8.54 -12.78 15.86
N SER A 37 8.37 -11.51 16.23
CA SER A 37 7.90 -10.47 15.31
C SER A 37 9.05 -10.02 14.39
N MET A 38 8.70 -9.39 13.28
CA MET A 38 9.67 -8.94 12.28
C MET A 38 9.42 -7.50 11.89
N LEU A 39 10.50 -6.77 11.65
CA LEU A 39 10.46 -5.45 11.07
C LEU A 39 10.78 -5.55 9.58
N LEU A 40 9.84 -5.17 8.74
CA LEU A 40 10.03 -5.00 7.31
C LEU A 40 10.70 -3.65 7.05
N LEU A 41 11.90 -3.67 6.49
CA LEU A 41 12.67 -2.47 6.16
C LEU A 41 13.16 -2.49 4.72
N GLY A 42 13.40 -1.30 4.16
CA GLY A 42 14.12 -1.16 2.90
C GLY A 42 15.59 -1.54 3.02
N ARG A 43 16.19 -1.98 1.92
CA ARG A 43 17.64 -2.10 1.81
C ARG A 43 18.23 -0.75 1.41
N SER A 44 19.43 -0.44 1.88
CA SER A 44 20.12 0.80 1.51
C SER A 44 20.32 0.93 0.00
N SER A 45 20.58 -0.19 -0.69
CA SER A 45 20.69 -0.26 -2.15
C SER A 45 19.39 0.10 -2.87
N THR A 46 18.24 -0.17 -2.24
CA THR A 46 16.93 0.19 -2.78
C THR A 46 16.68 1.69 -2.61
N THR A 47 16.93 2.21 -1.40
CA THR A 47 16.74 3.62 -1.08
C THR A 47 17.58 4.54 -1.95
N ILE A 48 18.85 4.20 -2.20
CA ILE A 48 19.73 5.01 -3.05
C ILE A 48 19.29 5.03 -4.52
N MET A 49 18.52 4.03 -4.97
CA MET A 49 17.90 4.00 -6.30
C MET A 49 16.59 4.80 -6.39
N GLY A 50 16.18 5.48 -5.31
CA GLY A 50 14.98 6.31 -5.28
C GLY A 50 13.67 5.54 -5.03
N LEU A 51 13.75 4.27 -4.61
CA LEU A 51 12.61 3.49 -4.16
C LEU A 51 12.65 3.34 -2.64
N PHE A 52 11.60 3.79 -1.97
CA PHE A 52 11.50 3.77 -0.52
C PHE A 52 10.54 2.66 -0.09
N VAL A 53 11.02 1.78 0.78
CA VAL A 53 10.17 0.82 1.48
C VAL A 53 9.70 1.47 2.76
N LEU A 54 8.38 1.56 2.95
CA LEU A 54 7.81 2.04 4.21
C LEU A 54 7.95 0.95 5.28
N PRO A 55 8.44 1.29 6.48
CA PRO A 55 8.57 0.32 7.55
C PRO A 55 7.23 -0.34 7.91
N GLY A 56 7.28 -1.62 8.24
CA GLY A 56 6.12 -2.37 8.73
C GLY A 56 6.50 -3.31 9.86
N VAL A 57 5.61 -3.47 10.84
CA VAL A 57 5.71 -4.53 11.84
C VAL A 57 4.89 -5.72 11.35
N ILE A 58 5.50 -6.90 11.39
CA ILE A 58 4.83 -8.16 11.10
C ILE A 58 4.79 -8.94 12.40
N ASP A 59 3.58 -9.17 12.90
CA ASP A 59 3.37 -9.88 14.15
C ASP A 59 3.79 -11.35 14.02
N ALA A 60 4.23 -11.92 15.15
CA ALA A 60 4.69 -13.31 15.22
C ALA A 60 3.60 -14.32 14.83
N ASP A 61 2.33 -13.97 14.96
CA ASP A 61 1.17 -14.80 14.63
C ASP A 61 0.44 -14.37 13.35
N PHE A 62 1.06 -13.48 12.56
CA PHE A 62 0.54 -13.10 11.25
C PHE A 62 0.60 -14.28 10.28
N LEU A 63 -0.56 -14.68 9.74
CA LEU A 63 -0.70 -15.83 8.83
C LEU A 63 -0.83 -15.43 7.36
N GLY A 64 -0.87 -14.13 7.08
CA GLY A 64 -1.05 -13.59 5.75
C GLY A 64 0.24 -13.54 4.94
N GLU A 65 0.11 -13.12 3.69
CA GLU A 65 1.25 -12.81 2.84
C GLU A 65 1.91 -11.51 3.31
N ILE A 66 3.23 -11.54 3.48
CA ILE A 66 4.05 -10.35 3.71
C ILE A 66 4.13 -9.59 2.38
N LYS A 67 3.64 -8.35 2.37
CA LYS A 67 3.74 -7.45 1.21
C LYS A 67 4.68 -6.30 1.52
N ILE A 68 5.43 -5.87 0.50
CA ILE A 68 6.34 -4.73 0.61
C ILE A 68 5.55 -3.46 0.27
N MET A 69 5.42 -2.56 1.25
CA MET A 69 4.90 -1.21 1.03
C MET A 69 6.00 -0.36 0.42
N VAL A 70 5.80 0.10 -0.82
CA VAL A 70 6.78 0.94 -1.51
C VAL A 70 6.19 2.25 -1.97
N TRP A 71 7.06 3.26 -2.06
CA TRP A 71 6.77 4.58 -2.55
C TRP A 71 8.00 5.13 -3.29
N THR A 72 7.76 5.98 -4.30
CA THR A 72 8.83 6.74 -4.95
C THR A 72 8.36 8.15 -5.29
N PRO A 73 9.19 9.19 -5.08
CA PRO A 73 8.92 10.53 -5.55
C PRO A 73 9.21 10.72 -7.05
N PHE A 74 9.78 9.70 -7.73
CA PHE A 74 10.25 9.81 -9.11
C PHE A 74 9.60 8.74 -10.04
N PRO A 75 8.27 8.70 -10.19
CA PRO A 75 7.64 7.82 -11.18
C PRO A 75 7.98 8.26 -12.63
N PRO A 76 8.03 7.33 -13.61
CA PRO A 76 7.76 5.90 -13.47
C PRO A 76 8.96 5.13 -12.91
N CYS A 77 8.70 4.18 -12.00
CA CYS A 77 9.70 3.27 -11.45
C CYS A 77 9.36 1.82 -11.80
N THR A 78 10.30 1.07 -12.39
CA THR A 78 10.12 -0.36 -12.68
C THR A 78 10.90 -1.20 -11.69
N ILE A 79 10.20 -2.15 -11.07
CA ILE A 79 10.77 -3.13 -10.14
C ILE A 79 10.75 -4.49 -10.83
N SER A 80 11.93 -5.07 -11.01
CA SER A 80 12.08 -6.38 -11.65
C SER A 80 11.58 -7.50 -10.73
N GLN A 81 11.02 -8.55 -11.32
CA GLN A 81 10.72 -9.79 -10.61
C GLN A 81 11.98 -10.37 -9.97
N GLY A 82 11.87 -10.91 -8.76
CA GLY A 82 12.98 -11.53 -8.03
C GLY A 82 13.96 -10.54 -7.40
N SER A 83 13.76 -9.24 -7.58
CA SER A 83 14.60 -8.22 -6.96
C SER A 83 14.38 -8.19 -5.45
N LYS A 84 15.49 -8.12 -4.72
CA LYS A 84 15.50 -8.06 -3.25
C LYS A 84 15.52 -6.62 -2.80
N ASN A 85 14.34 -6.02 -2.61
CA ASN A 85 14.22 -4.58 -2.33
C ASN A 85 14.02 -4.28 -0.84
N ALA A 86 13.57 -5.27 -0.08
CA ALA A 86 13.33 -5.17 1.36
C ALA A 86 14.04 -6.29 2.10
N GLN A 87 14.08 -6.16 3.43
CA GLN A 87 14.65 -7.14 4.35
C GLN A 87 13.81 -7.22 5.61
N LEU A 88 13.81 -8.39 6.24
CA LEU A 88 13.19 -8.66 7.53
C LEU A 88 14.25 -8.66 8.63
N ILE A 89 14.03 -7.86 9.67
CA ILE A 89 14.82 -7.89 10.90
C ILE A 89 13.97 -8.54 11.99
N PHE A 90 14.42 -9.68 12.51
CA PHE A 90 13.72 -10.38 13.59
C PHE A 90 13.97 -9.66 14.92
N PHE A 91 12.92 -9.53 15.72
CA PHE A 91 13.06 -9.00 17.07
C PHE A 91 12.09 -9.71 18.03
N THR A 92 12.49 -9.76 19.30
CA THR A 92 11.64 -10.26 20.37
C THR A 92 10.98 -9.05 21.03
N ALA A 93 9.66 -8.92 20.88
CA ALA A 93 8.89 -7.91 21.59
C ALA A 93 8.56 -8.43 23.01
N PRO A 94 8.73 -7.63 24.07
CA PRO A 94 8.18 -7.98 25.38
C PRO A 94 6.64 -7.98 25.29
N VAL A 95 6.04 -9.16 25.40
CA VAL A 95 4.58 -9.29 25.46
C VAL A 95 4.13 -8.94 26.86
N PHE A 96 3.62 -7.72 27.07
CA PHE A 96 2.90 -7.38 28.29
C PHE A 96 1.52 -8.05 28.25
N THR A 97 1.38 -9.19 28.90
CA THR A 97 0.11 -9.92 28.97
C THR A 97 -0.86 -9.24 29.93
N ASN A 98 -1.45 -8.13 29.51
CA ASN A 98 -2.79 -7.79 29.97
C ASN A 98 -3.76 -8.35 28.94
N THR A 99 -4.56 -9.32 29.38
CA THR A 99 -5.62 -10.04 28.66
C THR A 99 -6.22 -9.26 27.47
N VAL A 100 -5.79 -9.57 26.26
CA VAL A 100 -6.47 -9.17 25.03
C VAL A 100 -6.58 -10.40 24.12
N GLN A 101 -7.79 -10.61 23.60
CA GLN A 101 -8.16 -11.74 22.76
C GLN A 101 -7.15 -11.97 21.63
N LYS A 102 -6.69 -13.23 21.48
CA LYS A 102 -5.92 -13.70 20.33
C LYS A 102 -6.67 -13.36 19.04
N ARG A 103 -6.28 -12.31 18.35
CA ARG A 103 -6.66 -12.04 16.97
C ARG A 103 -5.57 -12.57 16.06
N SER A 104 -5.46 -13.90 15.98
CA SER A 104 -4.68 -14.53 14.92
C SER A 104 -5.50 -14.47 13.63
N GLY A 105 -4.89 -14.00 12.54
CA GLY A 105 -5.60 -13.80 11.28
C GLY A 105 -4.66 -13.68 10.10
N LYS A 106 -5.24 -13.86 8.90
CA LYS A 106 -4.58 -13.57 7.62
C LYS A 106 -4.73 -12.10 7.20
N GLU A 107 -5.49 -11.35 7.99
CA GLU A 107 -5.87 -9.96 7.76
C GLU A 107 -4.73 -9.03 8.20
N GLY A 108 -4.29 -8.16 7.28
CA GLY A 108 -3.29 -7.11 7.52
C GLY A 108 -3.61 -5.84 6.72
N PHE A 109 -2.74 -4.83 6.78
CA PHE A 109 -2.86 -3.60 5.96
C PHE A 109 -4.19 -2.83 6.14
N GLY A 110 -4.72 -2.77 7.36
CA GLY A 110 -5.93 -2.00 7.66
C GLY A 110 -7.27 -2.73 7.43
N SER A 111 -7.25 -4.05 7.29
CA SER A 111 -8.44 -4.89 7.02
C SER A 111 -9.48 -4.94 8.15
N THR A 112 -9.12 -4.61 9.39
CA THR A 112 -10.02 -4.74 10.56
C THR A 112 -10.44 -3.41 11.19
N GLY A 113 -10.28 -2.28 10.50
CA GLY A 113 -10.63 -0.95 11.03
C GLY A 113 -11.58 -0.18 10.12
N THR A 114 -12.50 0.59 10.71
CA THR A 114 -13.16 1.67 9.97
C THR A 114 -12.09 2.68 9.54
N PRO A 115 -12.08 3.17 8.29
CA PRO A 115 -11.10 4.15 7.85
C PRO A 115 -11.07 5.34 8.80
N GLN A 116 -9.92 5.59 9.44
CA GLN A 116 -9.71 6.72 10.34
C GLN A 116 -9.01 7.90 9.64
N ILE A 117 -8.48 7.67 8.44
CA ILE A 117 -7.77 8.65 7.63
C ILE A 117 -8.62 8.93 6.40
N PHE A 118 -9.07 10.17 6.26
CA PHE A 118 -9.86 10.64 5.13
C PHE A 118 -9.02 11.60 4.30
N TRP A 119 -8.92 11.33 2.99
CA TRP A 119 -8.25 12.22 2.05
C TRP A 119 -9.23 13.27 1.55
N THR A 120 -8.90 14.54 1.67
CA THR A 120 -9.67 15.64 1.11
C THR A 120 -8.96 16.18 -0.14
N GLN A 121 -9.62 16.06 -1.30
CA GLN A 121 -9.14 16.72 -2.51
C GLN A 121 -9.83 18.07 -2.64
N GLN A 122 -9.06 19.16 -2.57
CA GLN A 122 -9.58 20.49 -2.83
C GLN A 122 -9.91 20.60 -4.33
N LEU A 123 -11.19 20.79 -4.67
CA LEU A 123 -11.73 20.84 -6.04
C LEU A 123 -11.35 22.11 -6.83
N THR A 124 -10.19 22.72 -6.57
CA THR A 124 -9.82 24.05 -7.10
C THR A 124 -8.97 24.02 -8.37
N VAL A 125 -8.28 22.93 -8.71
CA VAL A 125 -7.29 22.99 -9.82
C VAL A 125 -7.75 22.27 -11.09
N GLN A 126 -8.41 21.11 -11.02
CA GLN A 126 -9.05 20.45 -12.16
C GLN A 126 -10.22 19.59 -11.71
N ARG A 127 -11.46 20.08 -11.85
CA ARG A 127 -12.66 19.25 -11.63
C ARG A 127 -12.78 18.26 -12.80
N PRO A 128 -12.84 16.93 -12.55
CA PRO A 128 -13.09 15.98 -13.62
C PRO A 128 -14.52 16.22 -14.10
N THR A 129 -14.67 16.94 -15.20
CA THR A 129 -15.98 17.32 -15.74
C THR A 129 -16.18 16.66 -17.09
N CYS A 130 -17.35 16.06 -17.30
CA CYS A 130 -17.75 15.52 -18.58
C CYS A 130 -18.73 16.49 -19.26
N LYS A 131 -18.55 16.66 -20.57
CA LYS A 131 -19.52 17.35 -21.41
C LYS A 131 -20.41 16.31 -22.06
N CYS A 132 -21.69 16.30 -21.72
CA CYS A 132 -22.68 15.43 -22.34
C CYS A 132 -23.57 16.26 -23.25
N LYS A 133 -23.69 15.86 -24.52
CA LYS A 133 -24.57 16.51 -25.49
C LYS A 133 -25.79 15.61 -25.72
N LEU A 134 -26.94 16.03 -25.22
CA LEU A 134 -28.21 15.38 -25.48
C LEU A 134 -28.85 15.97 -26.72
N SER A 135 -29.42 15.12 -27.56
CA SER A 135 -30.05 15.51 -28.81
C SER A 135 -31.45 14.92 -28.90
N TRP A 136 -32.48 15.75 -29.06
CA TRP A 136 -33.87 15.31 -29.18
C TRP A 136 -34.62 16.22 -30.16
N GLN A 137 -35.33 15.61 -31.11
CA GLN A 137 -36.11 16.31 -32.16
C GLN A 137 -35.32 17.44 -32.89
N GLY A 138 -34.04 17.20 -33.20
CA GLY A 138 -33.19 18.18 -33.89
C GLY A 138 -32.68 19.32 -33.00
N GLN A 139 -33.05 19.35 -31.72
CA GLN A 139 -32.47 20.26 -30.73
C GLN A 139 -31.33 19.58 -29.98
N HIS A 140 -30.33 20.37 -29.60
CA HIS A 140 -29.16 19.92 -28.86
C HIS A 140 -28.99 20.72 -27.57
N VAL A 141 -28.82 20.03 -26.44
CA VAL A 141 -28.49 20.65 -25.16
C VAL A 141 -27.20 20.04 -24.65
N THR A 142 -26.25 20.88 -24.26
CA THR A 142 -24.96 20.43 -23.69
C THR A 142 -24.97 20.70 -22.19
N PHE A 143 -24.69 19.66 -21.42
CA PHE A 143 -24.53 19.71 -19.98
C PHE A 143 -23.06 19.50 -19.62
N ILE A 144 -22.58 20.22 -18.61
CA ILE A 144 -21.27 20.00 -18.00
C ILE A 144 -21.51 19.47 -16.60
N GLY A 145 -21.20 18.19 -16.37
CA GLY A 145 -21.34 17.53 -15.07
C GLY A 145 -19.98 17.15 -14.50
N ILE A 146 -19.91 16.98 -13.17
CA ILE A 146 -18.74 16.37 -12.53
C ILE A 146 -18.82 14.85 -12.76
N ILE A 147 -17.69 14.23 -13.08
CA ILE A 147 -17.57 12.78 -13.22
C ILE A 147 -17.50 12.20 -11.82
N ASP A 148 -18.52 11.44 -11.46
CA ASP A 148 -18.50 10.57 -10.30
C ASP A 148 -17.61 9.36 -10.61
N THR A 149 -16.53 9.18 -9.86
CA THR A 149 -15.61 8.04 -10.01
C THR A 149 -15.98 6.86 -9.11
N GLY A 150 -17.09 6.94 -8.36
CA GLY A 150 -17.57 5.88 -7.48
C GLY A 150 -17.00 5.79 -6.04
N PRO A 151 -16.10 6.67 -5.52
CA PRO A 151 -15.89 6.77 -4.08
C PRO A 151 -16.94 7.68 -3.43
N ASP A 152 -17.23 7.46 -2.14
CA ASP A 152 -18.14 8.29 -1.33
C ASP A 152 -17.58 9.73 -1.19
N ILE A 153 -17.85 10.59 -2.18
CA ILE A 153 -17.45 11.99 -2.15
C ILE A 153 -18.60 12.80 -1.58
N THR A 154 -18.52 13.18 -0.30
CA THR A 154 -19.39 14.23 0.25
C THR A 154 -18.97 15.56 -0.37
N VAL A 155 -19.75 16.06 -1.32
CA VAL A 155 -19.62 17.41 -1.86
C VAL A 155 -20.32 18.37 -0.91
N ILE A 156 -19.56 19.16 -0.15
CA ILE A 156 -20.10 20.30 0.58
C ILE A 156 -20.03 21.51 -0.37
N SER A 157 -21.19 22.00 -0.81
CA SER A 157 -21.36 23.22 -1.59
C SER A 157 -21.84 24.38 -0.73
#